data_AF-A0A329VF78-F1
#
_entry.id   AF-A0A329VF78-F1
#
_cell.length_a   1.000
_cell.length_b   1.000
_cell.length_c   1.000
_cell.angle_alpha   90.00
_cell.angle_beta   90.00
_cell.angle_gamma   90.00
#
_symmetry.space_group_name_H-M   'P 1'
#
loop_
_entity.id
_entity.type
_entity.pdbx_description
1 polymer ?
#
loop_
_entity_poly.entity_id
_entity_poly.type
_entity_poly.pdbx_seq_one_letter_code
_entity_poly.pdbx_strand_id
1 'polypeptide(L)'
;MGDKLDIHHAAQKHPAGQVITGYDPKVAPSIALPRGEHKLIPTMKGPYTGSARDLLAKDIRDLRNYTNAPPSAIKDLHNLNKEMYPEAFTKIR
;
A
#
# COMPACT_ATOMS: atom_id res chain seq x y z
N MET A 1 17.88 -13.92 15.78
CA MET A 1 16.68 -14.24 14.97
C MET A 1 15.83 -12.99 14.92
N GLY A 2 15.42 -12.52 13.74
CA GLY A 2 14.53 -11.34 13.61
C GLY A 2 13.10 -11.63 14.08
N ASP A 3 12.30 -10.58 14.21
CA ASP A 3 10.88 -10.61 14.65
C ASP A 3 9.92 -11.37 13.71
N LYS A 4 10.40 -11.79 12.53
CA LYS A 4 9.63 -12.47 11.46
C LYS A 4 8.52 -11.59 10.88
N LEU A 5 8.63 -10.28 11.02
CA LEU A 5 7.76 -9.31 10.38
C LEU A 5 8.43 -8.78 9.11
N ASP A 6 7.61 -8.53 8.09
CA ASP A 6 8.02 -7.81 6.90
C ASP A 6 7.11 -6.59 6.73
N ILE A 7 7.65 -5.51 6.16
CA ILE A 7 6.93 -4.25 5.93
C ILE A 7 6.29 -4.27 4.55
N HIS A 8 4.98 -4.02 4.49
CA HIS A 8 4.21 -3.90 3.27
C HIS A 8 3.78 -2.46 3.03
N HIS A 9 4.24 -1.85 1.93
CA HIS A 9 3.71 -0.55 1.47
C HIS A 9 2.37 -0.75 0.79
N ALA A 10 1.39 0.06 1.17
CA ALA A 10 0.16 0.26 0.41
C ALA A 10 0.00 1.78 0.31
N ALA A 11 0.08 2.43 -0.84
CA ALA A 11 0.30 1.87 -2.18
C ALA A 11 1.68 1.17 -2.35
N GLN A 12 1.70 0.06 -3.12
CA GLN A 12 2.89 -0.76 -3.35
C GLN A 12 4.01 0.04 -4.00
N LYS A 13 5.20 -0.06 -3.40
CA LYS A 13 6.35 0.81 -3.68
C LYS A 13 6.71 1.00 -5.16
N HIS A 14 6.81 -0.08 -5.92
CA HIS A 14 7.28 0.00 -7.32
C HIS A 14 6.31 0.77 -8.23
N PRO A 15 5.01 0.41 -8.32
CA PRO A 15 4.04 1.18 -9.10
C PRO A 15 3.76 2.56 -8.48
N ALA A 16 3.78 2.70 -7.15
CA ALA A 16 3.55 3.99 -6.48
C ALA A 16 4.56 5.06 -6.94
N GLY A 17 5.85 4.71 -7.06
CA GLY A 17 6.88 5.62 -7.56
C GLY A 17 6.68 6.07 -9.03
N GLN A 18 5.77 5.44 -9.77
CA GLN A 18 5.46 5.82 -11.16
C GLN A 18 4.26 6.77 -11.25
N VAL A 19 3.32 6.70 -10.30
CA VAL A 19 2.01 7.40 -10.40
C VAL A 19 1.69 8.34 -9.25
N ILE A 20 2.47 8.32 -8.16
CA ILE A 20 2.32 9.26 -7.03
C ILE A 20 3.46 10.28 -7.12
N THR A 21 3.11 11.52 -7.44
CA THR A 21 4.07 12.63 -7.47
C THR A 21 4.67 12.84 -6.08
N GLY A 22 6.00 12.93 -6.00
CA GLY A 22 6.71 13.14 -4.73
C GLY A 22 6.78 11.90 -3.82
N TYR A 23 6.47 10.71 -4.33
CA TYR A 23 6.52 9.47 -3.54
C TYR A 23 7.93 9.20 -2.98
N ASP A 24 8.06 9.13 -1.66
CA ASP A 24 9.28 8.68 -0.99
C ASP A 24 9.04 7.35 -0.24
N PRO A 25 9.62 6.23 -0.72
CA PRO A 25 9.43 4.93 -0.09
C PRO A 25 10.00 4.80 1.31
N LYS A 26 10.86 5.74 1.75
CA LYS A 26 11.43 5.73 3.11
C LYS A 26 10.42 6.18 4.17
N VAL A 27 9.44 7.00 3.77
CA VAL A 27 8.43 7.56 4.67
C VAL A 27 7.00 7.20 4.25
N ALA A 28 6.82 6.57 3.09
CA ALA A 28 5.51 6.18 2.60
C ALA A 28 4.77 5.23 3.59
N PRO A 29 3.44 5.38 3.72
CA PRO A 29 2.64 4.54 4.60
C PRO A 29 2.83 3.05 4.34
N SER A 30 2.93 2.30 5.44
CA SER A 30 3.18 0.87 5.39
C SER A 30 2.59 0.17 6.62
N ILE A 31 2.45 -1.15 6.53
CA ILE A 31 1.97 -2.02 7.61
C ILE A 31 2.95 -3.16 7.84
N ALA A 32 3.26 -3.45 9.09
CA ALA A 32 4.05 -4.62 9.47
C ALA A 32 3.16 -5.87 9.48
N LEU A 33 3.57 -6.92 8.80
CA LEU A 33 2.82 -8.16 8.66
C LEU A 33 3.70 -9.36 9.02
N PRO A 34 3.12 -10.46 9.54
CA PRO A 34 3.84 -11.73 9.61
C PRO A 34 4.37 -12.11 8.22
N ARG A 35 5.65 -12.49 8.14
CA ARG A 35 6.30 -12.87 6.87
C ARG A 35 5.52 -13.90 6.05
N GLY A 36 4.81 -14.81 6.70
CA GLY A 36 3.96 -15.80 6.02
C GLY A 36 2.81 -15.15 5.26
N GLU A 37 2.12 -14.20 5.88
CA GLU A 37 1.02 -13.44 5.28
C GLU A 37 1.53 -12.47 4.22
N HIS A 38 2.64 -11.77 4.50
CA HIS A 38 3.25 -10.83 3.56
C HIS A 38 3.56 -11.47 2.19
N LYS A 39 4.01 -12.73 2.19
CA LYS A 39 4.31 -13.49 0.96
C LYS A 39 3.08 -13.82 0.12
N LEU A 40 1.88 -13.79 0.68
CA LEU A 40 0.64 -14.08 -0.04
C LEU A 40 0.13 -12.88 -0.84
N ILE A 41 0.61 -11.67 -0.54
CA ILE A 41 0.13 -10.44 -1.18
C ILE A 41 0.66 -10.37 -2.63
N PRO A 42 -0.22 -10.22 -3.64
CA PRO A 42 0.19 -10.09 -5.03
C PRO A 42 1.08 -8.86 -5.29
N THR A 43 2.22 -9.07 -5.95
CA THR A 43 3.16 -8.00 -6.32
C THR A 43 3.06 -7.63 -7.80
N MET A 44 3.07 -6.33 -8.09
CA MET A 44 3.15 -5.78 -9.44
C MET A 44 4.60 -5.43 -9.79
N LYS A 45 5.01 -5.79 -11.01
CA LYS A 45 6.35 -5.55 -11.56
C LYS A 45 6.21 -4.85 -12.91
N GLY A 46 7.20 -4.05 -13.28
CA GLY A 46 7.25 -3.37 -14.57
C GLY A 46 6.40 -2.10 -14.61
N PRO A 47 6.19 -1.53 -15.82
CA PRO A 47 5.39 -0.32 -16.00
C PRO A 47 3.97 -0.49 -15.47
N TYR A 48 3.48 0.53 -14.76
CA TYR A 48 2.13 0.60 -14.22
C TYR A 48 1.36 1.71 -14.93
N THR A 49 0.23 1.34 -15.53
CA THR A 49 -0.61 2.24 -16.36
C THR A 49 -1.93 2.62 -15.70
N GLY A 50 -2.19 2.12 -14.48
CA GLY A 50 -3.37 2.49 -13.69
C GLY A 50 -3.19 3.78 -12.90
N SER A 51 -4.24 4.24 -12.23
CA SER A 51 -4.15 5.43 -11.37
C SER A 51 -3.60 5.10 -9.98
N ALA A 52 -3.07 6.10 -9.27
CA ALA A 52 -2.71 5.95 -7.85
C ALA A 52 -3.89 5.45 -7.00
N ARG A 53 -5.10 5.93 -7.30
CA ARG A 53 -6.34 5.52 -6.62
C ARG A 53 -6.64 4.03 -6.82
N ASP A 54 -6.48 3.52 -8.04
CA ASP A 54 -6.69 2.10 -8.35
C ASP A 54 -5.65 1.22 -7.66
N LEU A 55 -4.40 1.68 -7.63
CA LEU A 55 -3.31 1.03 -6.92
C LEU A 55 -3.62 0.88 -5.43
N LEU A 56 -3.97 1.99 -4.75
CA LEU A 56 -4.31 1.95 -3.32
C LEU A 56 -5.55 1.08 -3.07
N ALA A 57 -6.58 1.18 -3.91
CA ALA A 57 -7.79 0.36 -3.77
C ALA A 57 -7.50 -1.14 -3.92
N LYS A 58 -6.65 -1.52 -4.87
CA LYS A 58 -6.16 -2.89 -5.02
C LYS A 58 -5.43 -3.34 -3.76
N ASP A 59 -4.45 -2.59 -3.29
CA ASP A 59 -3.60 -3.02 -2.17
C ASP A 59 -4.41 -3.14 -0.86
N ILE A 60 -5.37 -2.24 -0.63
CA ILE A 60 -6.32 -2.36 0.50
C ILE A 60 -7.19 -3.63 0.40
N ARG A 61 -7.63 -4.00 -0.81
CA ARG A 61 -8.36 -5.24 -1.03
C ARG A 61 -7.46 -6.47 -0.80
N ASP A 62 -6.23 -6.43 -1.28
CA ASP A 62 -5.29 -7.54 -1.13
C ASP A 62 -4.94 -7.75 0.34
N LEU A 63 -4.72 -6.68 1.12
CA LEU A 63 -4.52 -6.78 2.56
C LEU A 63 -5.71 -7.46 3.26
N ARG A 64 -6.95 -7.14 2.88
CA ARG A 64 -8.16 -7.78 3.44
C ARG A 64 -8.29 -9.25 3.07
N ASN A 65 -7.82 -9.63 1.89
CA ASN A 65 -8.03 -10.98 1.35
C ASN A 65 -6.90 -11.96 1.70
N TYR A 66 -5.67 -11.47 1.89
CA TYR A 66 -4.47 -12.30 2.00
C TYR A 66 -3.77 -12.20 3.36
N THR A 67 -4.29 -11.41 4.29
CA THR A 67 -3.72 -11.22 5.64
C THR A 67 -4.80 -11.25 6.70
N ASN A 68 -4.39 -11.43 7.96
CA ASN A 68 -5.27 -11.28 9.12
C ASN A 68 -5.14 -9.88 9.75
N ALA A 69 -4.66 -8.88 8.99
CA ALA A 69 -4.51 -7.52 9.50
C ALA A 69 -5.86 -6.98 9.98
N PRO A 70 -5.93 -6.37 11.18
CA PRO A 70 -7.19 -5.84 11.71
C PRO A 70 -7.85 -4.85 10.74
N PRO A 71 -9.18 -4.91 10.54
CA PRO A 71 -9.88 -3.97 9.66
C PRO A 71 -9.65 -2.50 10.04
N SER A 72 -9.47 -2.20 11.32
CA SER A 72 -9.09 -0.87 11.81
C SER A 72 -7.70 -0.44 11.30
N ALA A 73 -6.69 -1.30 11.42
CA ALA A 73 -5.34 -1.02 10.92
C ALA A 73 -5.31 -0.79 9.39
N ILE A 74 -6.09 -1.56 8.63
CA ILE A 74 -6.22 -1.36 7.18
C ILE A 74 -6.91 -0.02 6.87
N LYS A 75 -7.92 0.37 7.66
CA LYS A 75 -8.60 1.67 7.53
C LYS A 75 -7.67 2.83 7.85
N ASP A 76 -6.85 2.71 8.90
CA ASP A 76 -5.89 3.73 9.30
C ASP A 76 -4.79 3.89 8.25
N LEU A 77 -4.26 2.78 7.71
CA LEU A 77 -3.32 2.79 6.59
C LEU A 77 -3.90 3.49 5.35
N HIS A 78 -5.15 3.18 4.99
CA HIS A 78 -5.84 3.84 3.88
C HIS A 78 -5.98 5.35 4.09
N ASN A 79 -6.35 5.77 5.31
CA ASN A 79 -6.48 7.19 5.63
C ASN A 79 -5.13 7.91 5.60
N LEU A 80 -4.07 7.28 6.14
CA LEU A 80 -2.73 7.85 6.15
C LEU A 80 -2.17 8.06 4.73
N ASN A 81 -2.48 7.18 3.78
CA ASN A 81 -2.16 7.42 2.37
C ASN A 81 -2.79 8.69 1.82
N LYS A 82 -4.08 8.88 2.10
CA LYS A 82 -4.82 10.06 1.65
C LYS A 82 -4.32 11.35 2.30
N GLU A 83 -3.84 11.27 3.54
CA GLU A 83 -3.26 12.40 4.26
C GLU A 83 -1.87 12.75 3.73
N MET A 84 -1.01 11.77 3.48
CA MET A 84 0.36 11.99 3.02
C MET A 84 0.46 12.37 1.54
N TYR A 85 -0.47 11.90 0.71
CA TYR A 85 -0.48 12.16 -0.74
C TYR A 85 -1.88 12.63 -1.21
N PRO A 86 -2.37 13.78 -0.71
CA PRO A 86 -3.74 14.23 -0.96
C PRO A 86 -4.04 14.45 -2.44
N GLU A 87 -3.10 15.03 -3.19
CA GLU A 87 -3.25 15.27 -4.63
C GLU A 87 -3.39 13.97 -5.43
N ALA A 88 -2.70 12.89 -5.02
CA ALA A 88 -2.76 11.60 -5.70
C ALA A 88 -4.11 10.88 -5.48
N PHE A 89 -4.80 11.19 -4.38
CA PHE A 89 -6.01 10.47 -3.96
C PHE A 89 -7.27 11.32 -3.92
N THR A 90 -7.19 12.58 -4.33
CA THR A 90 -8.37 13.45 -4.47
C THR A 90 -9.26 12.94 -5.61
N LYS A 91 -10.58 12.97 -5.41
CA LYS A 91 -11.53 12.74 -6.51
C LYS A 91 -11.56 14.03 -7.33
N ILE A 92 -11.10 13.97 -8.57
CA ILE A 92 -11.40 15.03 -9.54
C ILE A 92 -12.92 14.99 -9.73
N ARG A 93 -13.58 16.12 -9.46
CA ARG A 93 -15.03 16.30 -9.65
C ARG A 93 -15.33 16.49 -11.13
#